data_AF-A0AAP8GFP2-F1
#
_entry.id   AF-A0AAP8GFP2-F1
#
_cell.length_a   1.000
_cell.length_b   1.000
_cell.length_c   1.000
_cell.angle_alpha   90.00
_cell.angle_beta   90.00
_cell.angle_gamma   90.00
#
_symmetry.space_group_name_H-M   'P 1'
#
loop_
_entity.id
_entity.type
_entity.pdbx_description
1 polymer ?
#
loop_
_entity_poly.entity_id
_entity_poly.type
_entity_poly.pdbx_seq_one_letter_code
_entity_poly.pdbx_strand_id
1 'polypeptide(L)'
;MQDFAQGTSSRSTKLVHGGLRYLKQFQIGVVAETGKERAIVYENGPHVTTPEWMLLPMHKGGTFGKFSTSIGLGMYDRLAGVKKSERKKMLSKKETLAKEPLVKKEGLKGGGYYVEY
;
A
#
# COMPACT_ATOMS: atom_id res chain seq x y z
N MET A 1 -5.55 2.65 37.05
CA MET A 1 -6.53 2.30 36.00
C MET A 1 -6.00 2.87 34.69
N GLN A 2 -6.00 2.10 33.61
CA GLN A 2 -5.56 2.58 32.28
C GLN A 2 -6.76 3.14 31.52
N ASP A 3 -6.53 4.15 30.66
CA ASP A 3 -7.57 4.74 29.82
C ASP A 3 -7.83 3.89 28.55
N PHE A 4 -8.98 4.10 27.90
CA PHE A 4 -9.31 3.40 26.66
C PHE A 4 -8.25 3.67 25.58
N ALA A 5 -7.84 2.61 24.87
CA ALA A 5 -6.82 2.63 23.82
C ALA A 5 -5.41 3.14 24.24
N GLN A 6 -5.12 3.33 25.53
CA GLN A 6 -3.83 3.85 26.02
C GLN A 6 -2.60 3.01 25.62
N GLY A 7 -2.80 1.72 25.32
CA GLY A 7 -1.76 0.78 24.90
C GLY A 7 -1.40 0.84 23.41
N THR A 8 -1.05 -0.30 22.84
CA THR A 8 -0.58 -0.43 21.43
C THR A 8 -1.55 0.18 20.41
N SER A 9 -2.87 0.12 20.69
CA SER A 9 -3.91 0.65 19.79
C SER A 9 -3.75 2.14 19.47
N SER A 10 -3.19 2.96 20.37
CA SER A 10 -2.89 4.39 20.11
C SER A 10 -1.51 4.65 19.51
N ARG A 11 -0.65 3.63 19.43
CA ARG A 11 0.78 3.72 19.05
C ARG A 11 1.10 3.00 17.74
N SER A 12 0.10 2.77 16.89
CA SER A 12 0.29 2.22 15.55
C SER A 12 0.79 3.29 14.57
N THR A 13 1.10 2.85 13.34
CA THR A 13 1.35 3.70 12.18
C THR A 13 0.13 4.50 11.72
N LYS A 14 -1.05 4.24 12.30
CA LYS A 14 -2.33 4.90 11.98
C LYS A 14 -2.70 4.74 10.50
N LEU A 15 -2.53 3.52 9.99
CA LEU A 15 -2.87 3.12 8.63
C LEU A 15 -3.44 1.69 8.64
N VAL A 16 -4.55 1.48 7.95
CA VAL A 16 -5.13 0.16 7.67
C VAL A 16 -4.57 -0.32 6.33
N HIS A 17 -3.53 -1.15 6.40
CA HIS A 17 -2.86 -1.67 5.21
C HIS A 17 -3.04 -3.18 5.05
N GLY A 18 -3.27 -3.66 3.83
CA GLY A 18 -3.45 -5.10 3.55
C GLY A 18 -2.13 -5.91 3.47
N GLY A 19 -1.04 -5.32 3.96
CA GLY A 19 0.19 -6.05 4.19
C GLY A 19 0.94 -6.50 2.93
N LEU A 20 0.98 -5.68 1.88
CA LEU A 20 1.66 -5.95 0.59
C LEU A 20 3.01 -6.68 0.71
N ARG A 21 3.83 -6.32 1.71
CA ARG A 21 5.15 -6.93 1.95
C ARG A 21 5.10 -8.45 2.18
N TYR A 22 4.00 -8.96 2.72
CA TYR A 22 3.82 -10.38 3.07
C TYR A 22 3.64 -11.27 1.84
N LEU A 23 3.31 -10.70 0.67
CA LEU A 23 3.32 -11.42 -0.60
C LEU A 23 4.71 -11.99 -0.92
N LYS A 24 5.79 -11.29 -0.53
CA LYS A 24 7.16 -11.78 -0.69
C LYS A 24 7.43 -13.05 0.13
N GLN A 25 6.69 -13.23 1.23
CA GLN A 25 6.79 -14.39 2.12
C GLN A 25 5.75 -15.47 1.78
N PHE A 26 5.05 -15.34 0.65
CA PHE A 26 3.99 -16.25 0.21
C PHE A 26 2.83 -16.40 1.21
N GLN A 27 2.63 -15.42 2.09
CA GLN A 27 1.49 -15.39 3.03
C GLN A 27 0.22 -14.88 2.33
N ILE A 28 -0.22 -15.61 1.31
CA ILE A 28 -1.33 -15.20 0.43
C ILE A 28 -2.64 -15.05 1.21
N GLY A 29 -2.93 -15.98 2.13
CA GLY A 29 -4.15 -15.95 2.96
C GLY A 29 -4.23 -14.67 3.80
N VAL A 30 -3.14 -14.31 4.47
CA VAL A 30 -3.05 -13.09 5.29
C VAL A 30 -3.30 -11.84 4.45
N VAL A 31 -2.69 -11.75 3.26
CA VAL A 31 -2.88 -10.59 2.37
C VAL A 31 -4.31 -10.52 1.84
N ALA A 32 -4.92 -11.65 1.50
CA ALA A 32 -6.30 -11.69 1.03
C ALA A 32 -7.30 -11.29 2.12
N GLU A 33 -7.09 -11.74 3.35
CA GLU A 33 -7.93 -11.41 4.49
C GLU A 33 -7.78 -9.93 4.87
N THR A 34 -6.57 -9.50 5.22
CA THR A 34 -6.31 -8.11 5.65
C THR A 34 -6.62 -7.09 4.55
N GLY A 35 -6.37 -7.44 3.29
CA GLY A 35 -6.69 -6.58 2.14
C GLY A 35 -8.20 -6.34 1.97
N LYS A 36 -9.03 -7.35 2.23
CA LYS A 36 -10.50 -7.25 2.18
C LYS A 36 -11.06 -6.51 3.40
N GLU A 37 -10.54 -6.81 4.59
CA GLU A 37 -10.97 -6.17 5.85
C GLU A 37 -10.84 -4.64 5.80
N ARG A 38 -9.84 -4.13 5.09
CA ARG A 38 -9.65 -2.70 4.88
C ARG A 38 -10.89 -2.00 4.32
N ALA A 39 -11.60 -2.62 3.36
CA ALA A 39 -12.84 -2.06 2.81
C ALA A 39 -13.99 -2.15 3.82
N ILE A 40 -14.07 -3.24 4.60
CA ILE A 40 -15.09 -3.43 5.63
C ILE A 40 -14.92 -2.39 6.75
N VAL A 41 -13.69 -2.15 7.21
CA VAL A 41 -13.38 -1.12 8.21
C VAL A 41 -13.80 0.27 7.71
N TYR A 42 -13.56 0.56 6.43
CA TYR A 42 -14.02 1.81 5.80
C TYR A 42 -15.54 1.93 5.75
N GLU A 43 -16.25 0.86 5.39
CA GLU A 43 -17.71 0.85 5.35
C GLU A 43 -18.31 1.00 6.75
N ASN A 44 -17.68 0.42 7.78
CA ASN A 44 -18.14 0.51 9.18
C ASN A 44 -17.82 1.87 9.82
N GLY A 45 -16.70 2.50 9.43
CA GLY A 45 -16.19 3.73 10.04
C GLY A 45 -15.67 4.74 9.02
N PRO A 46 -16.50 5.25 8.09
CA PRO A 46 -16.06 6.18 7.05
C PRO A 46 -15.67 7.55 7.60
N HIS A 47 -16.02 7.85 8.85
CA HIS A 47 -15.61 9.05 9.58
C HIS A 47 -14.26 8.89 10.30
N VAL A 48 -13.69 7.67 10.32
CA VAL A 48 -12.42 7.34 11.00
C VAL A 48 -11.34 6.90 10.00
N THR A 49 -11.74 6.32 8.88
CA THR A 49 -10.82 5.79 7.86
C THR A 49 -11.17 6.34 6.48
N THR A 50 -10.14 6.56 5.66
CA THR A 50 -10.28 7.15 4.33
C THR A 50 -9.26 6.53 3.38
N PRO A 51 -9.60 6.29 2.10
CA PRO A 51 -8.64 5.76 1.15
C PRO A 51 -7.45 6.72 0.99
N GLU A 52 -6.24 6.22 1.24
CA GLU A 52 -4.98 6.95 1.12
C GLU A 52 -4.12 6.35 0.00
N TRP A 53 -3.53 7.20 -0.82
CA TRP A 53 -2.75 6.72 -1.96
C TRP A 53 -1.27 6.66 -1.65
N MET A 54 -0.75 5.44 -1.61
CA MET A 54 0.64 5.14 -1.32
C MET A 54 1.49 5.17 -2.59
N LEU A 55 2.64 5.85 -2.50
CA LEU A 55 3.70 5.80 -3.51
C LEU A 55 4.81 4.87 -3.03
N LEU A 56 5.16 3.89 -3.87
CA LEU A 56 6.30 2.98 -3.69
C LEU A 56 7.37 3.28 -4.74
N PRO A 57 8.33 4.18 -4.47
CA PRO A 57 9.44 4.46 -5.37
C PRO A 57 10.35 3.24 -5.54
N MET A 58 10.85 3.04 -6.76
CA MET A 58 11.79 1.96 -7.08
C MET A 58 13.12 2.55 -7.52
N HIS A 59 14.19 2.12 -6.88
CA HIS A 59 15.56 2.55 -7.18
C HIS A 59 16.42 1.38 -7.70
N LYS A 60 17.46 1.72 -8.47
CA LYS A 60 18.49 0.76 -8.89
C LYS A 60 19.10 0.10 -7.65
N GLY A 61 19.23 -1.23 -7.67
CA GLY A 61 19.72 -2.02 -6.52
C GLY A 61 18.64 -2.36 -5.48
N GLY A 62 17.40 -1.90 -5.66
CA GLY A 62 16.27 -2.33 -4.83
C GLY A 62 15.91 -3.80 -5.05
N THR A 63 15.21 -4.39 -4.08
CA THR A 63 14.85 -5.82 -4.10
C THR A 63 13.93 -6.21 -5.25
N PHE A 64 13.05 -5.30 -5.69
CA PHE A 64 12.13 -5.53 -6.79
C PHE A 64 12.31 -4.48 -7.88
N GLY A 65 12.27 -4.93 -9.13
CA GLY A 65 12.22 -4.06 -10.31
C GLY A 65 10.80 -3.64 -10.63
N LYS A 66 10.64 -2.83 -11.69
CA LYS A 66 9.33 -2.34 -12.15
C LYS A 66 8.37 -3.47 -12.50
N PHE A 67 8.87 -4.54 -13.13
CA PHE A 67 8.06 -5.68 -13.55
C PHE A 67 7.56 -6.51 -12.37
N SER A 68 8.44 -6.98 -11.48
CA SER A 68 8.05 -7.78 -10.33
C SER A 68 7.16 -7.00 -9.35
N THR A 69 7.43 -5.70 -9.15
CA THR A 69 6.54 -4.82 -8.37
C THR A 69 5.15 -4.71 -9.01
N SER A 70 5.08 -4.58 -10.34
CA SER A 70 3.82 -4.54 -11.07
C SER A 70 3.00 -5.82 -10.88
N ILE A 71 3.64 -6.99 -10.91
CA ILE A 71 2.99 -8.28 -10.65
C ILE A 71 2.51 -8.35 -9.20
N GLY A 72 3.38 -8.03 -8.24
CA GLY A 72 3.04 -8.10 -6.81
C GLY A 72 1.85 -7.22 -6.45
N LEU A 73 1.86 -5.96 -6.90
CA LEU A 73 0.73 -5.06 -6.71
C LEU A 73 -0.54 -5.54 -7.45
N GLY A 74 -0.40 -6.18 -8.61
CA GLY A 74 -1.57 -6.71 -9.34
C GLY A 74 -2.19 -7.92 -8.66
N MET A 75 -1.36 -8.76 -8.06
CA MET A 75 -1.80 -9.86 -7.20
C MET A 75 -2.47 -9.30 -5.93
N TYR A 76 -1.90 -8.26 -5.33
CA TYR A 76 -2.52 -7.56 -4.21
C TYR A 76 -3.92 -7.03 -4.56
N ASP A 77 -4.06 -6.28 -5.67
CA ASP A 77 -5.36 -5.75 -6.12
C ASP A 77 -6.42 -6.86 -6.27
N ARG A 78 -6.01 -8.02 -6.78
CA ARG A 78 -6.90 -9.17 -6.96
C ARG A 78 -7.30 -9.81 -5.64
N LEU A 79 -6.33 -10.07 -4.75
CA LEU A 79 -6.56 -10.74 -3.47
C LEU A 79 -7.39 -9.88 -2.52
N ALA A 80 -7.09 -8.58 -2.48
CA ALA A 80 -7.76 -7.59 -1.64
C ALA A 80 -9.09 -7.09 -2.23
N GLY A 81 -9.50 -7.55 -3.42
CA GLY A 81 -10.76 -7.14 -4.04
C GLY A 81 -10.83 -5.64 -4.38
N VAL A 82 -9.70 -5.03 -4.74
CA VAL A 82 -9.61 -3.57 -4.96
C VAL A 82 -10.53 -3.12 -6.10
N LYS A 83 -11.35 -2.10 -5.81
CA LYS A 83 -12.25 -1.47 -6.78
C LYS A 83 -11.48 -1.03 -8.02
N LYS A 84 -12.08 -1.19 -9.21
CA LYS A 84 -11.39 -0.90 -10.48
C LYS A 84 -10.82 0.53 -10.55
N SER A 85 -11.51 1.50 -9.95
CA SER A 85 -11.09 2.90 -9.84
C SER A 85 -9.86 3.13 -8.95
N GLU A 86 -9.61 2.22 -8.01
CA GLU A 86 -8.55 2.32 -6.98
C GLU A 86 -7.36 1.39 -7.27
N ARG A 87 -7.40 0.62 -8.36
CA ARG A 87 -6.32 -0.29 -8.72
C ARG A 87 -5.01 0.44 -8.97
N LYS A 88 -3.92 -0.32 -8.81
CA LYS A 88 -2.56 0.19 -8.95
C LYS A 88 -2.33 0.93 -10.28
N LYS A 89 -1.40 1.87 -10.25
CA LYS A 89 -0.79 2.49 -11.42
C LYS A 89 0.72 2.36 -11.34
N MET A 90 1.36 1.94 -12.42
CA MET A 90 2.82 1.96 -12.51
C MET A 90 3.26 3.27 -13.12
N LEU A 91 4.00 4.07 -12.35
CA LEU A 91 4.51 5.37 -12.74
C LEU A 91 5.90 5.25 -13.36
N SER A 92 6.15 6.06 -14.38
CA SER A 92 7.48 6.36 -14.89
C SER A 92 8.28 7.18 -13.87
N LYS A 93 9.60 7.31 -14.10
CA LYS A 93 10.46 8.20 -13.29
C LYS A 93 9.91 9.63 -13.24
N LYS A 94 9.47 10.16 -14.39
CA LYS A 94 8.93 11.52 -14.51
C LYS A 94 7.65 11.70 -13.69
N GLU A 95 6.71 10.77 -13.81
CA GLU A 95 5.45 10.80 -13.04
C GLU A 95 5.68 10.63 -11.53
N THR A 96 6.65 9.78 -11.15
CA THR A 96 7.04 9.59 -9.74
C THR A 96 7.61 10.88 -9.14
N LEU A 97 8.48 11.58 -9.89
CA LEU A 97 9.04 12.86 -9.46
C LEU A 97 8.01 13.99 -9.45
N ALA A 98 6.99 13.94 -10.32
CA ALA A 98 5.89 14.89 -10.28
C ALA A 98 5.00 14.67 -9.04
N LYS A 99 4.86 13.42 -8.58
CA LYS A 99 4.12 13.07 -7.36
C LYS A 99 4.88 13.43 -6.09
N GLU A 100 6.17 13.13 -6.05
CA GLU A 100 7.04 13.39 -4.90
C GLU A 100 8.38 13.98 -5.36
N PRO A 101 8.51 15.31 -5.46
CA PRO A 101 9.72 15.98 -5.95
C PRO A 101 10.96 15.77 -5.06
N LEU A 102 10.76 15.45 -3.78
CA LEU A 102 11.83 15.28 -2.79
C LEU A 102 12.38 13.85 -2.74
N VAL A 103 11.75 12.91 -3.46
CA VAL A 103 12.28 11.53 -3.54
C VAL A 103 13.69 11.53 -4.11
N LYS A 104 14.56 10.65 -3.59
CA LYS A 104 15.93 10.48 -4.08
C LYS A 104 15.93 10.27 -5.60
N LYS A 105 16.48 11.22 -6.35
CA LYS A 105 16.47 11.22 -7.83
C LYS A 105 17.46 10.23 -8.43
N GLU A 106 18.59 10.06 -7.75
CA GLU A 106 19.70 9.20 -8.17
C GLU A 106 19.26 7.73 -8.15
N GLY A 107 19.40 7.05 -9.29
CA GLY A 107 18.99 5.65 -9.42
C GLY A 107 17.49 5.40 -9.48
N LEU A 108 16.62 6.42 -9.39
CA LEU A 108 15.15 6.24 -9.47
C LEU A 108 14.72 5.68 -10.84
N LYS A 109 13.89 4.64 -10.82
CA LYS A 109 13.36 3.93 -12.01
C LYS A 109 11.88 4.20 -12.26
N GLY A 110 11.13 4.60 -11.24
CA GLY A 110 9.69 4.85 -11.31
C GLY A 110 9.04 4.58 -9.95
N GLY A 111 7.73 4.37 -9.94
CA GLY A 111 6.97 4.14 -8.71
C GLY A 111 5.76 3.24 -8.95
N GLY A 112 5.39 2.45 -7.94
CA GLY A 112 4.06 1.85 -7.87
C GLY A 112 3.15 2.80 -7.09
N TYR A 113 1.95 3.04 -7.58
CA TYR A 113 0.96 3.89 -6.92
C TYR A 113 -0.29 3.07 -6.66
N TYR A 114 -0.67 2.91 -5.40
CA TYR A 114 -1.73 1.99 -4.98
C TYR A 114 -2.43 2.54 -3.74
N VAL A 115 -3.62 2.02 -3.43
CA VAL A 115 -4.43 2.51 -2.31
C VAL A 115 -4.21 1.68 -1.03
N GLU A 116 -4.20 2.34 0.12
CA GLU A 116 -4.42 1.82 1.48
C GLU A 116 -5.55 2.64 2.15
N TYR A 117 -5.99 2.35 3.37
CA TYR A 117 -7.07 3.10 4.05
C TYR A 117 -6.67 3.47 5.48
#